data_AF-A0A353ZPJ8-F1
#
_entry.id   AF-A0A353ZPJ8-F1
#
_cell.length_a   1.000
_cell.length_b   1.000
_cell.length_c   1.000
_cell.angle_alpha   90.00
_cell.angle_beta   90.00
_cell.angle_gamma   90.00
#
_symmetry.space_group_name_H-M   'P 1'
#
loop_
_entity.id
_entity.type
_entity.pdbx_description
1 polymer ?
#
loop_
_entity_poly.entity_id
_entity_poly.type
_entity_poly.pdbx_seq_one_letter_code
_entity_poly.pdbx_strand_id
1 'polypeptide(L)'
;QISRRPDGGNETVATLLVQGRALSYAEHHVAAQEAFARVRNFLEANTVNWRETAAFLAVDNEIRGGNVRKAVKLIEDLELAEPETKYHRGMRHVFRVWRANAIGNEELARAYATDARHFSGAESHPAITAQLAACQGQFALMRGNLAEAFAHLSRAAEIGQAFSNPTLLRCEADLVEVLVRLGRHREAAQALWHLESRAVGLRSPWLMMAVARSRAMLADGEQSLQLFSDALAGKNPQESLLERARTLLCYSERLGAFGRLRSARDGLLRAKVMFD
;
A
#
# COMPACT_ATOMS: atom_id res chain seq x y z
N GLN A 1 6.15 -45.40 -27.20
CA GLN A 1 7.01 -44.28 -26.76
C GLN A 1 6.34 -42.98 -27.15
N ILE A 2 5.68 -42.30 -26.22
CA ILE A 2 5.20 -40.93 -26.41
C ILE A 2 6.09 -40.06 -25.54
N SER A 3 7.04 -39.38 -26.18
CA SER A 3 7.91 -38.42 -25.52
C SER A 3 7.09 -37.16 -25.25
N ARG A 4 6.63 -36.97 -24.01
CA ARG A 4 6.18 -35.67 -23.52
C ARG A 4 7.39 -34.74 -23.54
N ARG A 5 7.41 -33.77 -24.45
CA ARG A 5 8.30 -32.60 -24.33
C ARG A 5 8.01 -31.93 -22.99
N PRO A 6 9.03 -31.47 -22.25
CA PRO A 6 8.81 -30.84 -20.96
C PRO A 6 8.02 -29.53 -21.13
N ASP A 7 7.15 -29.26 -20.16
CA ASP A 7 6.36 -28.03 -19.91
C ASP A 7 7.23 -26.76 -19.71
N GLY A 8 8.37 -26.64 -20.39
CA GLY A 8 9.38 -25.59 -20.13
C GLY A 8 8.87 -24.16 -20.31
N GLY A 9 7.82 -23.95 -21.11
CA GLY A 9 7.13 -22.66 -21.21
C GLY A 9 6.38 -22.28 -19.93
N ASN A 10 5.65 -23.23 -19.33
CA ASN A 10 4.91 -23.00 -18.08
C ASN A 10 5.85 -22.82 -16.88
N GLU A 11 6.94 -23.58 -16.81
CA GLU A 11 7.95 -23.43 -15.76
C GLU A 11 8.59 -22.04 -15.82
N THR A 12 8.95 -21.58 -17.01
CA THR A 12 9.51 -20.23 -17.24
C THR A 12 8.52 -19.13 -16.84
N VAL A 13 7.22 -19.27 -17.19
CA VAL A 13 6.17 -18.31 -16.84
C VAL A 13 5.93 -18.25 -15.34
N ALA A 14 5.89 -19.40 -14.66
CA ALA A 14 5.73 -19.48 -13.21
C ALA A 14 6.92 -18.85 -12.48
N THR A 15 8.15 -19.12 -12.94
CA THR A 15 9.36 -18.49 -12.38
C THR A 15 9.31 -16.96 -12.51
N LEU A 16 8.94 -16.43 -13.69
CA LEU A 16 8.82 -14.98 -13.90
C LEU A 16 7.75 -14.35 -13.01
N LEU A 17 6.62 -15.02 -12.79
CA LEU A 17 5.57 -14.57 -11.88
C LEU A 17 6.05 -14.47 -10.43
N VAL A 18 6.69 -15.54 -9.93
CA VAL A 18 7.23 -15.57 -8.57
C VAL A 18 8.33 -14.54 -8.40
N GLN A 19 9.22 -14.39 -9.39
CA GLN A 19 10.25 -13.37 -9.41
C GLN A 19 9.64 -11.96 -9.36
N GLY A 20 8.65 -11.67 -10.21
CA GLY A 20 7.93 -10.39 -10.19
C GLY A 20 7.31 -10.11 -8.83
N ARG A 21 6.68 -11.10 -8.20
CA ARG A 21 6.08 -10.95 -6.87
C ARG A 21 7.11 -10.68 -5.79
N ALA A 22 8.23 -11.40 -5.80
CA ALA A 22 9.32 -11.18 -4.87
C ALA A 22 9.93 -9.78 -5.02
N LEU A 23 10.12 -9.31 -6.26
CA LEU A 23 10.59 -7.96 -6.56
C LEU A 23 9.61 -6.89 -6.08
N SER A 24 8.30 -7.09 -6.20
CA SER A 24 7.30 -6.15 -5.65
C SER A 24 7.40 -6.02 -4.13
N TYR A 25 7.61 -7.14 -3.42
CA TYR A 25 7.78 -7.11 -1.95
C TYR A 25 9.14 -6.60 -1.49
N ALA A 26 10.17 -6.77 -2.33
CA ALA A 26 11.48 -6.14 -2.14
C ALA A 26 11.51 -4.68 -2.62
N GLU A 27 10.37 -4.14 -3.09
CA GLU A 27 10.20 -2.75 -3.54
C GLU A 27 11.02 -2.37 -4.78
N HIS A 28 11.42 -3.37 -5.57
CA HIS A 28 12.01 -3.20 -6.89
C HIS A 28 10.92 -3.12 -7.96
N HIS A 29 10.06 -2.09 -7.86
CA HIS A 29 8.82 -1.98 -8.62
C HIS A 29 9.00 -1.96 -10.14
N VAL A 30 10.08 -1.36 -10.66
CA VAL A 30 10.38 -1.31 -12.10
C VAL A 30 10.74 -2.72 -12.62
N ALA A 31 11.60 -3.44 -11.91
CA ALA A 31 11.97 -4.81 -12.30
C ALA A 31 10.76 -5.76 -12.20
N ALA A 32 9.89 -5.58 -11.20
CA ALA A 32 8.64 -6.33 -11.08
C ALA A 32 7.70 -6.06 -12.27
N GLN A 33 7.58 -4.79 -12.71
CA GLN A 33 6.81 -4.43 -13.89
C GLN A 33 7.31 -5.17 -15.14
N GLU A 34 8.61 -5.21 -15.36
CA GLU A 34 9.20 -5.92 -16.51
C GLU A 34 8.87 -7.41 -16.47
N ALA A 35 8.97 -8.05 -15.30
CA ALA A 35 8.63 -9.45 -15.13
C ALA A 35 7.15 -9.73 -15.45
N PHE A 36 6.22 -8.93 -14.91
CA PHE A 36 4.79 -9.09 -15.20
C PHE A 36 4.44 -8.78 -16.66
N ALA A 37 5.09 -7.79 -17.27
CA ALA A 37 4.90 -7.48 -18.68
C ALA A 37 5.32 -8.64 -19.58
N ARG A 38 6.45 -9.28 -19.28
CA ARG A 38 6.90 -10.49 -20.01
C ARG A 38 5.86 -11.60 -19.92
N VAL A 39 5.35 -11.90 -18.72
CA VAL A 39 4.32 -12.94 -18.52
C VAL A 39 3.06 -12.65 -19.33
N ARG A 40 2.56 -11.41 -19.31
CA ARG A 40 1.35 -11.02 -20.05
C ARG A 40 1.48 -11.15 -21.57
N ASN A 41 2.71 -11.11 -22.09
CA ASN A 41 3.00 -11.22 -23.52
C ASN A 41 3.16 -12.68 -24.01
N PHE A 42 3.10 -13.69 -23.13
CA PHE A 42 3.07 -15.09 -23.58
C PHE A 42 1.68 -15.43 -24.17
N LEU A 43 1.62 -15.75 -25.46
CA LEU A 43 0.36 -15.94 -26.18
C LEU A 43 -0.13 -17.40 -26.23
N GLU A 44 0.52 -18.33 -25.53
CA GLU A 44 0.12 -19.74 -25.52
C GLU A 44 -1.21 -19.95 -24.76
N ALA A 45 -2.11 -20.78 -25.28
CA ALA A 45 -3.46 -20.97 -24.74
C ALA A 45 -3.48 -21.54 -23.30
N ASN A 46 -2.44 -22.28 -22.90
CA ASN A 46 -2.27 -22.82 -21.54
C ASN A 46 -1.85 -21.76 -20.50
N THR A 47 -1.57 -20.51 -20.91
CA THR A 47 -1.06 -19.44 -20.03
C THR A 47 -2.09 -18.41 -19.58
N VAL A 48 -3.38 -18.57 -19.93
CA VAL A 48 -4.43 -17.58 -19.62
C VAL A 48 -4.45 -17.23 -18.13
N ASN A 49 -4.47 -18.24 -17.26
CA ASN A 49 -4.48 -18.05 -15.80
C ASN A 49 -3.21 -17.33 -15.29
N TRP A 50 -2.06 -17.59 -15.90
CA TRP A 50 -0.80 -16.94 -15.55
C TRP A 50 -0.77 -15.48 -15.99
N ARG A 51 -1.28 -15.17 -17.19
CA ARG A 51 -1.43 -13.80 -17.68
C ARG A 51 -2.38 -12.99 -16.82
N GLU A 52 -3.50 -13.59 -16.44
CA GLU A 52 -4.47 -12.99 -15.55
C GLU A 52 -3.84 -12.70 -14.18
N THR A 53 -3.16 -13.68 -13.58
CA THR A 53 -2.42 -13.49 -12.33
C THR A 53 -1.39 -12.37 -12.45
N ALA A 54 -0.63 -12.31 -13.54
CA ALA A 54 0.33 -11.24 -13.78
C ALA A 54 -0.35 -9.87 -13.85
N ALA A 55 -1.55 -9.76 -14.42
CA ALA A 55 -2.29 -8.51 -14.48
C ALA A 55 -2.73 -8.02 -13.09
N PHE A 56 -3.24 -8.92 -12.23
CA PHE A 56 -3.56 -8.58 -10.84
C PHE A 56 -2.32 -8.19 -10.02
N LEU A 57 -1.22 -8.93 -10.16
CA LEU A 57 0.01 -8.62 -9.44
C LEU A 57 0.68 -7.33 -9.94
N ALA A 58 0.51 -6.98 -11.22
CA ALA A 58 0.93 -5.69 -11.76
C ALA A 58 0.17 -4.54 -11.09
N VAL A 59 -1.16 -4.65 -10.92
CA VAL A 59 -1.94 -3.63 -10.18
C VAL A 59 -1.41 -3.44 -8.76
N ASP A 60 -1.23 -4.52 -7.99
CA ASP A 60 -0.72 -4.43 -6.61
C ASP A 60 0.68 -3.79 -6.58
N ASN A 61 1.53 -4.09 -7.57
CA ASN A 61 2.84 -3.46 -7.69
C ASN A 61 2.75 -1.95 -7.93
N GLU A 62 1.87 -1.50 -8.82
CA GLU A 62 1.68 -0.07 -9.08
C GLU A 62 1.10 0.67 -7.87
N ILE A 63 0.15 0.05 -7.14
CA ILE A 63 -0.38 0.60 -5.88
C ILE A 63 0.74 0.74 -4.86
N ARG A 64 1.56 -0.30 -4.65
CA ARG A 64 2.69 -0.29 -3.71
C ARG A 64 3.79 0.71 -4.10
N GLY A 65 4.02 0.89 -5.40
CA GLY A 65 4.96 1.86 -5.94
C GLY A 65 4.44 3.30 -5.91
N GLY A 66 3.16 3.52 -5.58
CA GLY A 66 2.54 4.86 -5.60
C GLY A 66 2.22 5.37 -7.00
N ASN A 67 2.21 4.52 -8.02
CA ASN A 67 1.92 4.89 -9.42
C ASN A 67 0.41 4.96 -9.66
N VAL A 68 -0.27 5.90 -8.99
CA VAL A 68 -1.74 5.96 -8.88
C VAL A 68 -2.45 5.91 -10.25
N ARG A 69 -2.04 6.75 -11.20
CA ARG A 69 -2.69 6.81 -12.53
C ARG A 69 -2.60 5.49 -13.28
N LYS A 70 -1.46 4.81 -13.18
CA LYS A 70 -1.23 3.52 -13.85
C LYS A 70 -2.01 2.39 -13.17
N ALA A 71 -2.07 2.39 -11.84
CA ALA A 71 -2.91 1.47 -11.10
C ALA A 71 -4.39 1.62 -11.48
N VAL A 72 -4.92 2.85 -11.51
CA VAL A 72 -6.31 3.13 -11.95
C VAL A 72 -6.57 2.57 -13.34
N LYS A 73 -5.68 2.86 -14.31
CA LYS A 73 -5.82 2.38 -15.69
C LYS A 73 -5.80 0.85 -15.78
N LEU A 74 -4.88 0.18 -15.09
CA LEU A 74 -4.81 -1.28 -15.09
C LEU A 74 -6.06 -1.92 -14.46
N ILE A 75 -6.64 -1.29 -13.43
CA ILE A 75 -7.89 -1.77 -12.83
C ILE A 75 -9.06 -1.63 -13.82
N GLU A 76 -9.15 -0.51 -14.55
CA GLU A 76 -10.16 -0.34 -15.60
C GLU A 76 -10.03 -1.39 -16.69
N ASP A 77 -8.80 -1.67 -17.14
CA ASP A 77 -8.55 -2.69 -18.16
C ASP A 77 -8.96 -4.09 -17.66
N LEU A 78 -8.73 -4.41 -16.39
CA LEU A 78 -9.23 -5.65 -15.75
C LEU A 78 -10.75 -5.71 -15.69
N GLU A 79 -11.43 -4.59 -15.48
CA GLU A 79 -12.90 -4.52 -15.42
C GLU A 79 -13.56 -4.64 -16.81
N LEU A 80 -12.89 -4.15 -17.86
CA LEU A 80 -13.34 -4.25 -19.24
C LEU A 80 -13.16 -5.66 -19.82
N ALA A 81 -12.14 -6.41 -19.36
CA ALA A 81 -11.79 -7.74 -19.87
C ALA A 81 -12.71 -8.89 -19.41
N GLU A 82 -13.98 -8.60 -19.10
CA GLU A 82 -15.09 -9.49 -18.71
C GLU A 82 -15.23 -9.96 -17.24
N PRO A 83 -16.49 -10.27 -16.78
CA PRO A 83 -16.85 -10.50 -15.39
C PRO A 83 -16.71 -11.96 -14.89
N GLU A 84 -16.38 -12.92 -15.77
CA GLU A 84 -16.37 -14.37 -15.48
C GLU A 84 -15.09 -14.90 -14.82
N THR A 85 -14.18 -14.02 -14.45
CA THR A 85 -12.92 -14.38 -13.80
C THR A 85 -13.16 -15.08 -12.46
N LYS A 86 -12.91 -16.39 -12.41
CA LYS A 86 -13.07 -17.21 -11.19
C LYS A 86 -11.95 -16.99 -10.18
N TYR A 87 -10.77 -16.57 -10.63
CA TYR A 87 -9.60 -16.35 -9.79
C TYR A 87 -9.51 -14.90 -9.30
N HIS A 88 -8.73 -14.67 -8.24
CA HIS A 88 -8.43 -13.34 -7.68
C HIS A 88 -9.64 -12.47 -7.29
N ARG A 89 -10.83 -13.07 -7.11
CA ARG A 89 -12.08 -12.36 -6.76
C ARG A 89 -11.91 -11.44 -5.54
N GLY A 90 -11.19 -11.89 -4.51
CA GLY A 90 -10.87 -11.07 -3.35
C GLY A 90 -10.04 -9.83 -3.68
N MET A 91 -8.97 -9.97 -4.46
CA MET A 91 -8.14 -8.83 -4.89
C MET A 91 -8.93 -7.86 -5.77
N ARG A 92 -9.82 -8.36 -6.62
CA ARG A 92 -10.72 -7.53 -7.43
C ARG A 92 -11.60 -6.63 -6.56
N HIS A 93 -12.15 -7.15 -5.46
CA HIS A 93 -12.91 -6.33 -4.51
C HIS A 93 -12.04 -5.23 -3.87
N VAL A 94 -10.81 -5.56 -3.46
CA VAL A 94 -9.85 -4.57 -2.93
C VAL A 94 -9.55 -3.49 -3.96
N PHE A 95 -9.25 -3.87 -5.21
CA PHE A 95 -8.90 -2.94 -6.28
C PHE A 95 -10.05 -2.01 -6.67
N ARG A 96 -11.29 -2.52 -6.68
CA ARG A 96 -12.48 -1.70 -6.91
C ARG A 96 -12.66 -0.62 -5.85
N VAL A 97 -12.55 -0.99 -4.57
CA VAL A 97 -12.60 -0.04 -3.46
C VAL A 97 -11.46 0.96 -3.57
N TRP A 98 -10.24 0.49 -3.83
CA TRP A 98 -9.07 1.34 -3.96
C TRP A 98 -9.23 2.35 -5.11
N ARG A 99 -9.61 1.90 -6.31
CA ARG A 99 -9.80 2.76 -7.49
C ARG A 99 -10.86 3.82 -7.24
N ALA A 100 -12.03 3.43 -6.73
CA ALA A 100 -13.11 4.37 -6.47
C ALA A 100 -12.72 5.48 -5.50
N ASN A 101 -11.93 5.14 -4.46
CA ASN A 101 -11.36 6.14 -3.56
C ASN A 101 -10.29 7.00 -4.26
N ALA A 102 -9.40 6.40 -5.06
CA ALA A 102 -8.32 7.12 -5.75
C ALA A 102 -8.84 8.16 -6.75
N ILE A 103 -9.96 7.90 -7.42
CA ILE A 103 -10.61 8.85 -8.34
C ILE A 103 -11.56 9.83 -7.63
N GLY A 104 -11.72 9.72 -6.31
CA GLY A 104 -12.60 10.59 -5.52
C GLY A 104 -14.10 10.32 -5.68
N ASN A 105 -14.51 9.16 -6.22
CA ASN A 105 -15.92 8.81 -6.35
C ASN A 105 -16.41 8.08 -5.09
N GLU A 106 -16.91 8.85 -4.12
CA GLU A 106 -17.33 8.31 -2.83
C GLU A 106 -18.53 7.37 -2.91
N GLU A 107 -19.48 7.64 -3.81
CA GLU A 107 -20.66 6.79 -4.00
C GLU A 107 -20.23 5.39 -4.48
N LEU A 108 -19.36 5.36 -5.49
CA LEU A 108 -18.80 4.13 -6.02
C LEU A 108 -17.95 3.40 -4.96
N ALA A 109 -17.18 4.15 -4.16
CA ALA A 109 -16.38 3.59 -3.08
C ALA A 109 -17.26 2.93 -2.01
N ARG A 110 -18.38 3.55 -1.63
CA ARG A 110 -19.35 2.98 -0.67
C ARG A 110 -20.03 1.73 -1.22
N ALA A 111 -20.43 1.75 -2.49
CA ALA A 111 -21.04 0.59 -3.15
C ALA A 111 -20.07 -0.60 -3.18
N TYR A 112 -18.86 -0.40 -3.71
CA TYR A 112 -17.85 -1.47 -3.79
C TYR A 112 -17.37 -1.96 -2.42
N ALA A 113 -17.30 -1.09 -1.41
CA ALA A 113 -16.95 -1.52 -0.06
C ALA A 113 -18.04 -2.41 0.54
N THR A 114 -19.31 -2.15 0.22
CA THR A 114 -20.43 -3.01 0.64
C THR A 114 -20.34 -4.38 -0.02
N ASP A 115 -20.15 -4.43 -1.34
CA ASP A 115 -19.96 -5.68 -2.09
C ASP A 115 -18.78 -6.50 -1.56
N ALA A 116 -17.66 -5.82 -1.28
CA ALA A 116 -16.45 -6.44 -0.75
C ALA A 116 -16.66 -7.06 0.64
N ARG A 117 -17.42 -6.40 1.52
CA ARG A 117 -17.78 -6.94 2.84
C ARG A 117 -18.68 -8.16 2.75
N HIS A 118 -19.65 -8.16 1.83
CA HIS A 118 -20.50 -9.32 1.60
C HIS A 118 -19.67 -10.53 1.14
N PHE A 119 -18.71 -10.30 0.22
CA PHE A 119 -17.79 -11.36 -0.22
C PHE A 119 -16.88 -11.87 0.91
N SER A 120 -16.24 -10.98 1.68
CA SER A 120 -15.30 -11.39 2.73
C SER A 120 -15.97 -12.08 3.92
N GLY A 121 -17.22 -11.69 4.24
CA GLY A 121 -17.99 -12.27 5.35
C GLY A 121 -18.60 -13.64 5.06
N ALA A 122 -18.94 -13.94 3.80
CA ALA A 122 -19.57 -15.21 3.43
C ALA A 122 -18.60 -16.41 3.49
N GLU A 123 -17.31 -16.20 3.24
CA GLU A 123 -16.31 -17.26 3.08
C GLU A 123 -15.12 -17.16 4.06
N SER A 124 -15.17 -16.23 5.03
CA SER A 124 -14.09 -15.91 5.98
C SER A 124 -12.71 -15.86 5.30
N HIS A 125 -12.43 -14.74 4.62
CA HIS A 125 -11.13 -14.45 4.00
C HIS A 125 -10.36 -13.40 4.82
N PRO A 126 -9.54 -13.78 5.83
CA PRO A 126 -8.89 -12.82 6.73
C PRO A 126 -7.95 -11.86 6.00
N ALA A 127 -7.20 -12.34 5.00
CA ALA A 127 -6.29 -11.51 4.22
C ALA A 127 -7.02 -10.43 3.42
N ILE A 128 -8.13 -10.77 2.77
CA ILE A 128 -8.94 -9.80 2.02
C ILE A 128 -9.62 -8.81 2.97
N THR A 129 -10.14 -9.30 4.10
CA THR A 129 -10.72 -8.44 5.14
C THR A 129 -9.70 -7.41 5.66
N ALA A 130 -8.47 -7.85 5.95
CA ALA A 130 -7.40 -6.98 6.42
C ALA A 130 -6.97 -5.95 5.36
N GLN A 131 -6.86 -6.36 4.10
CA GLN A 131 -6.52 -5.46 2.98
C GLN A 131 -7.61 -4.41 2.73
N LEU A 132 -8.89 -4.81 2.77
CA LEU A 132 -10.02 -3.89 2.65
C LEU A 132 -10.01 -2.87 3.79
N ALA A 133 -9.85 -3.33 5.03
CA ALA A 133 -9.76 -2.46 6.19
C ALA A 133 -8.56 -1.50 6.10
N ALA A 134 -7.38 -1.99 5.69
CA ALA A 134 -6.20 -1.14 5.48
C ALA A 134 -6.46 -0.07 4.41
N CYS A 135 -7.01 -0.46 3.26
CA CYS A 135 -7.35 0.45 2.16
C CYS A 135 -8.34 1.53 2.60
N GLN A 136 -9.47 1.14 3.21
CA GLN A 136 -10.48 2.10 3.67
C GLN A 136 -9.92 3.05 4.73
N GLY A 137 -9.12 2.53 5.67
CA GLY A 137 -8.49 3.30 6.72
C GLY A 137 -7.50 4.33 6.20
N GLN A 138 -6.64 3.94 5.25
CA GLN A 138 -5.69 4.84 4.60
C GLN A 138 -6.40 6.01 3.90
N PHE A 139 -7.44 5.72 3.11
CA PHE A 139 -8.18 6.78 2.42
C PHE A 139 -9.00 7.67 3.37
N ALA A 140 -9.55 7.11 4.46
CA ALA A 140 -10.20 7.90 5.50
C ALA A 140 -9.20 8.85 6.18
N LEU A 141 -7.97 8.39 6.45
CA LEU A 141 -6.88 9.24 6.96
C LEU A 141 -6.54 10.36 5.97
N MET A 142 -6.41 10.06 4.68
CA MET A 142 -6.13 11.07 3.64
C MET A 142 -7.23 12.14 3.54
N ARG A 143 -8.49 11.79 3.82
CA ARG A 143 -9.63 12.74 3.90
C ARG A 143 -9.72 13.48 5.23
N GLY A 144 -8.88 13.15 6.22
CA GLY A 144 -8.95 13.71 7.57
C GLY A 144 -10.08 13.14 8.44
N ASN A 145 -10.77 12.06 8.02
CA ASN A 145 -11.77 11.39 8.84
C ASN A 145 -11.10 10.44 9.85
N LEU A 146 -10.56 11.01 10.93
CA LEU A 146 -9.75 10.29 11.91
C LEU A 146 -10.53 9.16 12.62
N ALA A 147 -11.83 9.32 12.83
CA ALA A 147 -12.64 8.30 13.51
C ALA A 147 -12.83 7.05 12.64
N GLU A 148 -13.19 7.24 11.36
CA GLU A 148 -13.30 6.15 10.39
C GLU A 148 -11.94 5.51 10.12
N ALA A 149 -10.89 6.33 9.99
CA ALA A 149 -9.52 5.85 9.82
C ALA A 149 -9.08 4.97 11.00
N PHE A 150 -9.32 5.42 12.24
CA PHE A 150 -8.99 4.65 13.44
C PHE A 150 -9.71 3.30 13.45
N ALA A 151 -11.01 3.27 13.19
CA ALA A 151 -11.80 2.04 13.21
C ALA A 151 -11.26 1.01 12.20
N HIS A 152 -11.02 1.44 10.96
CA HIS A 152 -10.53 0.57 9.90
C HIS A 152 -9.07 0.14 10.09
N LEU A 153 -8.17 1.06 10.44
CA LEU A 153 -6.75 0.76 10.62
C LEU A 153 -6.50 -0.11 11.85
N SER A 154 -7.24 0.09 12.94
CA SER A 154 -7.16 -0.78 14.12
C SER A 154 -7.59 -2.20 13.78
N ARG A 155 -8.69 -2.36 13.03
CA ARG A 155 -9.15 -3.66 12.57
C ARG A 155 -8.14 -4.34 11.64
N ALA A 156 -7.54 -3.58 10.72
CA ALA A 156 -6.51 -4.08 9.82
C ALA A 156 -5.26 -4.53 10.59
N ALA A 157 -4.81 -3.75 11.57
CA ALA A 157 -3.66 -4.08 12.42
C ALA A 157 -3.92 -5.32 13.28
N GLU A 158 -5.13 -5.46 13.85
CA GLU A 158 -5.53 -6.63 14.64
C GLU A 158 -5.47 -7.92 13.80
N ILE A 159 -6.15 -7.95 12.65
CA ILE A 159 -6.11 -9.12 11.75
C ILE A 159 -4.67 -9.34 11.23
N GLY A 160 -3.94 -8.24 10.99
CA GLY A 160 -2.60 -8.22 10.46
C GLY A 160 -1.52 -8.81 11.37
N GLN A 161 -1.82 -9.07 12.65
CA GLN A 161 -0.92 -9.77 13.57
C GLN A 161 -0.63 -11.21 13.11
N ALA A 162 -1.54 -11.82 12.33
CA ALA A 162 -1.32 -13.15 11.75
C ALA A 162 -0.30 -13.16 10.60
N PHE A 163 0.04 -11.99 10.03
CA PHE A 163 1.06 -11.89 8.99
C PHE A 163 2.44 -11.70 9.62
N SER A 164 3.46 -12.41 9.14
CA SER A 164 4.83 -12.18 9.65
C SER A 164 5.38 -10.83 9.22
N ASN A 165 5.14 -10.44 7.97
CA ASN A 165 5.68 -9.23 7.36
C ASN A 165 4.68 -8.05 7.41
N PRO A 166 4.95 -6.98 8.19
CA PRO A 166 4.04 -5.83 8.31
C PRO A 166 3.87 -5.03 7.00
N THR A 167 4.82 -5.14 6.06
CA THR A 167 4.77 -4.46 4.76
C THR A 167 3.70 -5.02 3.82
N LEU A 168 3.04 -6.13 4.18
CA LEU A 168 1.94 -6.69 3.39
C LEU A 168 0.69 -5.80 3.44
N LEU A 169 0.36 -5.24 4.60
CA LEU A 169 -0.79 -4.35 4.79
C LEU A 169 -0.43 -2.87 4.78
N ARG A 170 0.79 -2.51 5.18
CA ARG A 170 1.27 -1.12 5.25
C ARG A 170 0.40 -0.17 6.11
N CYS A 171 -0.38 -0.71 7.05
CA CYS A 171 -1.37 0.07 7.81
C CYS A 171 -0.92 0.54 9.19
N GLU A 172 0.11 -0.07 9.79
CA GLU A 172 0.50 0.22 11.19
C GLU A 172 1.04 1.63 11.37
N ALA A 173 1.80 2.17 10.41
CA ALA A 173 2.27 3.56 10.49
C ALA A 173 1.12 4.58 10.32
N ASP A 174 0.09 4.22 9.56
CA ASP A 174 -1.13 5.04 9.41
C ASP A 174 -1.92 5.03 10.72
N LEU A 175 -1.97 3.88 11.40
CA LEU A 175 -2.58 3.76 12.71
C LEU A 175 -1.84 4.63 13.75
N VAL A 176 -0.50 4.63 13.74
CA VAL A 176 0.30 5.54 14.58
C VAL A 176 -0.06 6.99 14.28
N GLU A 177 -0.10 7.38 13.00
CA GLU A 177 -0.46 8.74 12.59
C GLU A 177 -1.84 9.15 13.12
N VAL A 178 -2.86 8.30 12.93
CA VAL A 178 -4.21 8.55 13.42
C VAL A 178 -4.24 8.68 14.94
N LEU A 179 -3.57 7.80 15.67
CA LEU A 179 -3.52 7.83 17.13
C LEU A 179 -2.85 9.11 17.65
N VAL A 180 -1.77 9.58 17.00
CA VAL A 180 -1.12 10.86 17.32
C VAL A 180 -2.08 12.02 17.08
N ARG A 181 -2.75 12.07 15.92
CA ARG A 181 -3.71 13.14 15.58
C ARG A 181 -4.94 13.15 16.49
N LEU A 182 -5.32 12.00 17.06
CA LEU A 182 -6.38 11.88 18.07
C LEU A 182 -5.91 12.19 19.51
N GLY A 183 -4.63 12.52 19.73
CA GLY A 183 -4.07 12.77 21.07
C GLY A 183 -3.87 11.51 21.93
N ARG A 184 -3.97 10.31 21.33
CA ARG A 184 -3.84 9.01 21.99
C ARG A 184 -2.40 8.55 22.05
N HIS A 185 -1.52 9.38 22.62
CA HIS A 185 -0.06 9.22 22.57
C HIS A 185 0.46 7.89 23.10
N ARG A 186 -0.11 7.36 24.19
CA ARG A 186 0.29 6.06 24.75
C ARG A 186 0.04 4.91 23.78
N GLU A 187 -1.13 4.91 23.15
CA GLU A 187 -1.50 3.88 22.18
C GLU A 187 -0.71 4.02 20.88
N ALA A 188 -0.42 5.26 20.45
CA ALA A 188 0.47 5.50 19.33
C ALA A 188 1.89 4.96 19.59
N ALA A 189 2.44 5.18 20.79
CA ALA A 189 3.74 4.64 21.18
C ALA A 189 3.75 3.10 21.20
N GLN A 190 2.68 2.47 21.69
CA GLN A 190 2.53 1.02 21.65
C GLN A 190 2.46 0.50 20.21
N ALA A 191 1.67 1.13 19.34
CA ALA A 191 1.58 0.76 17.94
C ALA A 191 2.92 0.90 17.20
N LEU A 192 3.69 1.96 17.48
CA LEU A 192 5.04 2.12 16.95
C LEU A 192 5.97 1.01 17.45
N TRP A 193 5.97 0.71 18.74
CA TRP A 193 6.80 -0.35 19.31
C TRP A 193 6.52 -1.72 18.64
N HIS A 194 5.25 -2.04 18.41
CA HIS A 194 4.85 -3.24 17.67
C HIS A 194 5.39 -3.23 16.24
N LEU A 195 5.23 -2.13 15.49
CA LEU A 195 5.77 -1.99 14.14
C LEU A 195 7.30 -2.17 14.12
N GLU A 196 8.02 -1.56 15.06
CA GLU A 196 9.48 -1.65 15.16
C GLU A 196 9.96 -3.07 15.46
N SER A 197 9.31 -3.76 16.41
CA SER A 197 9.65 -5.16 16.73
C SER A 197 9.48 -6.08 15.53
N ARG A 198 8.45 -5.85 14.70
CA ARG A 198 8.20 -6.61 13.47
C ARG A 198 9.08 -6.15 12.29
N ALA A 199 9.73 -5.00 12.39
CA ALA A 199 10.63 -4.47 11.37
C ALA A 199 12.05 -5.06 11.47
N VAL A 200 12.40 -5.71 12.58
CA VAL A 200 13.74 -6.26 12.81
C VAL A 200 14.13 -7.23 11.70
N GLY A 201 15.28 -6.98 11.06
CA GLY A 201 15.82 -7.80 9.97
C GLY A 201 15.22 -7.52 8.59
N LEU A 202 14.17 -6.69 8.48
CA LEU A 202 13.59 -6.30 7.19
C LEU A 202 14.35 -5.13 6.57
N ARG A 203 14.59 -5.22 5.26
CA ARG A 203 15.28 -4.18 4.46
C ARG A 203 14.31 -3.50 3.49
N SER A 204 13.20 -2.98 4.02
CA SER A 204 12.13 -2.35 3.24
C SER A 204 12.27 -0.82 3.24
N PRO A 205 12.52 -0.16 2.09
CA PRO A 205 12.52 1.29 1.96
C PRO A 205 11.26 1.96 2.52
N TRP A 206 10.08 1.44 2.18
CA TRP A 206 8.81 1.91 2.74
C TRP A 206 8.80 1.83 4.27
N LEU A 207 9.18 0.69 4.85
CA LEU A 207 9.12 0.47 6.28
C LEU A 207 10.09 1.38 7.05
N MET A 208 11.30 1.57 6.53
CA MET A 208 12.28 2.48 7.12
C MET A 208 11.74 3.92 7.20
N MET A 209 11.13 4.40 6.11
CA MET A 209 10.49 5.73 6.08
C MET A 209 9.29 5.82 7.03
N ALA A 210 8.43 4.79 7.03
CA ALA A 210 7.24 4.74 7.85
C ALA A 210 7.57 4.74 9.36
N VAL A 211 8.59 3.98 9.77
CA VAL A 211 9.10 3.98 11.16
C VAL A 211 9.73 5.33 11.51
N ALA A 212 10.57 5.90 10.63
CA ALA A 212 11.21 7.19 10.88
C ALA A 212 10.17 8.32 11.04
N ARG A 213 9.15 8.36 10.17
CA ARG A 213 8.02 9.30 10.26
C ARG A 213 7.28 9.13 11.59
N SER A 214 6.95 7.89 11.97
CA SER A 214 6.25 7.58 13.22
C SER A 214 7.05 8.00 14.46
N ARG A 215 8.36 7.77 14.49
CA ARG A 215 9.25 8.26 15.55
C ARG A 215 9.22 9.78 15.65
N ALA A 216 9.33 10.47 14.52
CA ALA A 216 9.29 11.92 14.46
C ALA A 216 7.95 12.49 14.97
N MET A 217 6.83 11.85 14.63
CA MET A 217 5.49 12.24 15.12
C MET A 217 5.32 12.07 16.64
N LEU A 218 6.00 11.10 17.24
CA LEU A 218 5.90 10.80 18.67
C LEU A 218 6.94 11.52 19.53
N ALA A 219 8.00 12.03 18.93
CA ALA A 219 9.00 12.80 19.64
C ALA A 219 8.46 14.17 20.09
N ASP A 220 8.98 14.64 21.23
CA ASP A 220 8.63 15.92 21.81
C ASP A 220 9.56 17.04 21.31
N GLY A 221 9.06 18.29 21.36
CA GLY A 221 9.89 19.46 21.16
C GLY A 221 10.58 19.54 19.78
N GLU A 222 11.71 20.24 19.75
CA GLU A 222 12.56 20.40 18.57
C GLU A 222 13.15 19.06 18.08
N GLN A 223 13.22 18.03 18.93
CA GLN A 223 13.67 16.68 18.53
C GLN A 223 12.75 16.10 17.44
N SER A 224 11.43 16.36 17.51
CA SER A 224 10.49 15.99 16.47
C SER A 224 10.89 16.56 15.11
N LEU A 225 11.24 17.86 15.07
CA LEU A 225 11.63 18.55 13.85
C LEU A 225 12.94 17.99 13.27
N GLN A 226 13.92 17.68 14.13
CA GLN A 226 15.17 17.05 13.72
C GLN A 226 14.94 15.66 13.10
N LEU A 227 14.13 14.81 13.76
CA LEU A 227 13.84 13.46 13.25
C LEU A 227 13.11 13.47 11.90
N PHE A 228 12.21 14.42 11.69
CA PHE A 228 11.59 14.60 10.37
C PHE A 228 12.61 15.03 9.31
N SER A 229 13.48 15.97 9.64
CA SER A 229 14.56 16.41 8.74
C SER A 229 15.46 15.24 8.35
N ASP A 230 15.87 14.42 9.33
CA ASP A 230 16.71 13.25 9.11
C ASP A 230 16.01 12.19 8.25
N ALA A 231 14.71 11.94 8.51
CA ALA A 231 13.90 11.02 7.70
C ALA A 231 13.83 11.44 6.22
N LEU A 232 13.83 12.75 5.93
CA LEU A 232 13.77 13.30 4.58
C LEU A 232 15.13 13.40 3.88
N ALA A 233 16.23 13.41 4.64
CA ALA A 233 17.62 13.51 4.16
C ALA A 233 18.18 12.22 3.53
N GLY A 234 17.39 11.13 3.50
CA GLY A 234 17.80 9.83 2.95
C GLY A 234 18.33 9.87 1.51
N LYS A 235 19.24 8.92 1.19
CA LYS A 235 20.12 8.94 0.00
C LYS A 235 19.44 8.68 -1.35
N ASN A 236 18.24 8.10 -1.39
CA ASN A 236 17.53 7.86 -2.65
C ASN A 236 16.13 8.51 -2.65
N PRO A 237 16.00 9.76 -3.12
CA PRO A 237 14.72 10.48 -3.13
C PRO A 237 13.66 9.87 -4.05
N GLN A 238 14.05 9.02 -5.00
CA GLN A 238 13.14 8.38 -5.95
C GLN A 238 12.56 7.05 -5.41
N GLU A 239 13.21 6.46 -4.40
CA GLU A 239 12.64 5.34 -3.67
C GLU A 239 11.53 5.88 -2.75
N SER A 240 10.30 5.40 -2.94
CA SER A 240 9.14 5.70 -2.09
C SER A 240 8.67 7.17 -2.10
N LEU A 241 8.49 7.76 -3.30
CA LEU A 241 7.97 9.13 -3.49
C LEU A 241 6.71 9.42 -2.65
N LEU A 242 5.76 8.48 -2.60
CA LEU A 242 4.54 8.61 -1.80
C LEU A 242 4.85 8.74 -0.29
N GLU A 243 5.77 7.93 0.25
CA GLU A 243 6.13 8.03 1.66
C GLU A 243 6.91 9.30 1.98
N ARG A 244 7.71 9.81 1.02
CA ARG A 244 8.33 11.14 1.14
C ARG A 244 7.27 12.24 1.21
N ALA A 245 6.28 12.21 0.31
CA ALA A 245 5.17 13.17 0.31
C ALA A 245 4.43 13.17 1.64
N ARG A 246 4.08 11.98 2.15
CA ARG A 246 3.41 11.82 3.45
C ARG A 246 4.27 12.27 4.63
N THR A 247 5.57 11.95 4.62
CA THR A 247 6.51 12.40 5.66
C THR A 247 6.63 13.92 5.67
N LEU A 248 6.67 14.54 4.49
CA LEU A 248 6.73 15.99 4.35
C LEU A 248 5.42 16.67 4.78
N LEU A 249 4.26 16.05 4.54
CA LEU A 249 2.97 16.51 5.06
C LEU A 249 2.99 16.56 6.60
N CYS A 250 3.33 15.45 7.26
CA CYS A 250 3.41 15.39 8.72
C CYS A 250 4.45 16.37 9.28
N TYR A 251 5.60 16.51 8.62
CA TYR A 251 6.64 17.47 9.03
C TYR A 251 6.14 18.90 8.94
N SER A 252 5.41 19.24 7.86
CA SER A 252 4.88 20.59 7.64
C SER A 252 3.82 20.96 8.68
N GLU A 253 2.95 20.02 9.04
CA GLU A 253 1.99 20.19 10.14
C GLU A 253 2.73 20.45 11.47
N ARG A 254 3.77 19.66 11.75
CA ARG A 254 4.59 19.83 12.96
C ARG A 254 5.31 21.19 12.98
N LEU A 255 5.91 21.61 11.86
CA LEU A 255 6.51 22.94 11.72
C LEU A 255 5.50 24.05 12.00
N GLY A 256 4.26 23.89 11.51
CA GLY A 256 3.16 24.80 11.80
C GLY A 256 2.85 24.90 13.30
N ALA A 257 2.78 23.76 13.99
CA ALA A 257 2.57 23.71 15.44
C ALA A 257 3.69 24.39 16.26
N PHE A 258 4.91 24.46 15.71
CA PHE A 258 6.07 25.17 16.30
C PHE A 258 6.19 26.63 15.81
N GLY A 259 5.19 27.17 15.11
CA GLY A 259 5.18 28.55 14.62
C GLY A 259 6.11 28.81 13.42
N ARG A 260 6.67 27.77 12.79
CA ARG A 260 7.55 27.87 11.60
C ARG A 260 6.71 27.96 10.32
N LEU A 261 5.79 28.93 10.25
CA LEU A 261 4.72 29.01 9.27
C LEU A 261 5.20 29.04 7.80
N ARG A 262 6.33 29.72 7.52
CA ARG A 262 6.89 29.77 6.16
C ARG A 262 7.36 28.39 5.70
N SER A 263 8.14 27.71 6.52
CA SER A 263 8.64 26.36 6.23
C SER A 263 7.51 25.34 6.14
N ALA A 264 6.48 25.48 6.98
CA ALA A 264 5.28 24.65 6.89
C ALA A 264 4.58 24.80 5.53
N ARG A 265 4.38 26.03 5.03
CA ARG A 265 3.77 26.26 3.72
C ARG A 265 4.61 25.73 2.57
N ASP A 266 5.92 25.93 2.60
CA ASP A 266 6.84 25.38 1.58
C ASP A 266 6.77 23.85 1.54
N GLY A 267 6.83 23.20 2.71
CA GLY A 267 6.72 21.76 2.81
C GLY A 267 5.38 21.23 2.30
N LEU A 268 4.25 21.88 2.61
CA LEU A 268 2.93 21.50 2.09
C LEU A 268 2.86 21.59 0.56
N LEU A 269 3.41 22.65 -0.04
CA LEU A 269 3.44 22.81 -1.50
C LEU A 269 4.27 21.71 -2.15
N ARG A 270 5.43 21.40 -1.59
CA ARG A 270 6.30 20.32 -2.07
C ARG A 270 5.64 18.95 -1.93
N ALA A 271 4.94 18.69 -0.82
CA ALA A 271 4.20 17.45 -0.62
C ALA A 271 3.09 17.31 -1.66
N LYS A 272 2.35 18.39 -1.93
CA LYS A 272 1.31 18.42 -2.98
C LYS A 272 1.87 18.03 -4.35
N VAL A 273 2.99 18.64 -4.77
CA VAL A 273 3.62 18.33 -6.06
C VAL A 273 4.04 16.86 -6.16
N MET A 274 4.39 16.20 -5.05
CA MET A 274 4.72 14.77 -5.05
C MET A 274 3.50 13.86 -5.12
N PHE A 275 2.31 14.34 -4.73
CA PHE A 275 1.05 13.59 -4.86
C PHE A 275 0.43 13.72 -6.25
N ASP A 276 0.72 14.81 -6.98
CA ASP A 276 0.19 15.11 -8.31
C ASP A 276 0.81 14.21 -9.40
#